data_AF-A0A2N1KT35-F1
#
_entry.id   AF-A0A2N1KT35-F1
#
_cell.length_a   1.000
_cell.length_b   1.000
_cell.length_c   1.000
_cell.angle_alpha   90.00
_cell.angle_beta   90.00
_cell.angle_gamma   90.00
#
_symmetry.space_group_name_H-M   'P 1'
#
loop_
_entity.id
_entity.type
_entity.pdbx_description
1 polymer ?
#
loop_
_entity_poly.entity_id
_entity_poly.type
_entity_poly.pdbx_seq_one_letter_code
_entity_poly.pdbx_strand_id
1 'polypeptide(L)'
;MKYFVLALVLIWGSYNHTDAQQVANYSTGTPGHDTYEEFSFWARNNQRSTIDYTYGANRKSLRLTYLGKGNLPHSFQVKFPNQLVLTVIPNGNTLLVKDSKGTYNKVFTWKYEGPVNGIGTFCTPCAKDEAAAMKIINRYYIQK
;
A
#
# COMPACT_ATOMS: atom_id res chain seq x y z
N MET A 1 0.19 -52.25 42.35
CA MET A 1 1.13 -52.11 41.21
C MET A 1 0.41 -51.40 40.08
N LYS A 2 0.70 -50.10 39.94
CA LYS A 2 1.32 -49.47 38.75
C LYS A 2 0.40 -49.32 37.53
N TYR A 3 -0.06 -48.07 37.42
CA TYR A 3 -0.72 -47.37 36.32
C TYR A 3 -0.09 -47.60 34.94
N PHE A 4 -0.90 -47.55 33.88
CA PHE A 4 -0.46 -47.01 32.59
C PHE A 4 -1.65 -46.41 31.83
N VAL A 5 -1.92 -45.12 32.06
CA VAL A 5 -2.82 -44.31 31.24
C VAL A 5 -1.94 -43.61 30.21
N LEU A 6 -2.08 -43.99 28.94
CA LEU A 6 -1.38 -43.36 27.83
C LEU A 6 -2.12 -42.06 27.46
N ALA A 7 -1.61 -40.92 27.91
CA ALA A 7 -2.12 -39.60 27.50
C ALA A 7 -1.44 -39.21 26.17
N LEU A 8 -2.22 -39.21 25.09
CA LEU A 8 -1.79 -38.72 23.78
C LEU A 8 -1.84 -37.19 23.80
N VAL A 9 -0.68 -36.55 24.01
CA VAL A 9 -0.55 -35.09 23.96
C VAL A 9 -0.58 -34.66 22.49
N LEU A 10 -1.74 -34.20 22.03
CA LEU A 10 -1.86 -33.45 20.78
C LEU A 10 -1.19 -32.09 20.97
N ILE A 11 0.06 -31.98 20.52
CA ILE A 11 0.78 -30.72 20.44
C ILE A 11 0.15 -29.92 19.31
N TRP A 12 -0.80 -29.05 19.64
CA TRP A 12 -1.27 -28.00 18.74
C TRP A 12 -0.14 -26.99 18.60
N GLY A 13 0.75 -27.23 17.62
CA GLY A 13 1.72 -26.24 17.19
C GLY A 13 0.97 -24.99 16.74
N SER A 14 1.00 -23.94 17.55
CA SER A 14 0.56 -22.61 17.13
C SER A 14 1.51 -22.18 16.02
N TYR A 15 1.11 -22.37 14.76
CA TYR A 15 1.78 -21.72 13.65
C TYR A 15 1.69 -20.22 13.90
N ASN A 16 2.81 -19.61 14.27
CA ASN A 16 2.98 -18.17 14.19
C ASN A 16 2.86 -17.80 12.70
N HIS A 17 1.65 -17.55 12.22
CA HIS A 17 1.45 -16.86 10.96
C HIS A 17 2.06 -15.47 11.13
N THR A 18 3.30 -15.29 10.66
CA THR A 18 3.83 -13.96 10.41
C THR A 18 2.89 -13.32 9.39
N ASP A 19 2.10 -12.35 9.87
CA ASP A 19 1.14 -11.61 9.05
C ASP A 19 1.83 -11.09 7.79
N ALA A 20 1.50 -11.65 6.63
CA ALA A 20 2.09 -11.23 5.37
C ALA A 20 1.67 -9.79 5.06
N GLN A 21 2.64 -8.88 5.07
CA GLN A 21 2.47 -7.47 4.74
C GLN A 21 3.04 -7.19 3.35
N GLN A 22 2.31 -6.37 2.58
CA GLN A 22 2.71 -5.93 1.25
C GLN A 22 2.43 -4.43 1.11
N VAL A 23 3.37 -3.69 0.56
CA VAL A 23 3.28 -2.24 0.38
C VAL A 23 3.65 -1.86 -1.03
N ALA A 24 2.83 -1.02 -1.65
CA ALA A 24 3.16 -0.38 -2.91
C ALA A 24 3.27 1.13 -2.69
N ASN A 25 4.44 1.70 -2.95
CA ASN A 25 4.68 3.13 -2.85
C ASN A 25 4.73 3.76 -4.23
N TYR A 26 4.03 4.86 -4.39
CA TYR A 26 3.94 5.63 -5.62
C TYR A 26 4.15 7.10 -5.29
N SER A 27 5.09 7.75 -5.96
CA SER A 27 5.44 9.15 -5.69
C SER A 27 5.45 10.02 -6.93
N THR A 28 5.37 11.32 -6.72
CA THR A 28 5.61 12.35 -7.73
C THR A 28 6.37 13.53 -7.09
N GLY A 29 7.03 14.32 -7.92
CA GLY A 29 7.95 15.37 -7.45
C GLY A 29 9.25 14.82 -6.85
N THR A 30 9.97 15.68 -6.14
CA THR A 30 11.32 15.37 -5.63
C THR A 30 11.31 15.30 -4.10
N PRO A 31 11.77 14.19 -3.48
CA PRO A 31 11.86 14.10 -2.03
C PRO A 31 12.62 15.28 -1.41
N GLY A 32 12.08 15.87 -0.34
CA GLY A 32 12.66 17.04 0.30
C GLY A 32 12.25 18.39 -0.30
N HIS A 33 11.40 18.39 -1.34
CA HIS A 33 10.81 19.60 -1.92
C HIS A 33 9.30 19.68 -1.66
N ASP A 34 8.74 20.90 -1.74
CA ASP A 34 7.31 21.14 -1.51
C ASP A 34 6.39 20.48 -2.55
N THR A 35 6.93 20.13 -3.71
CA THR A 35 6.21 19.40 -4.77
C THR A 35 6.11 17.90 -4.52
N TYR A 36 6.78 17.38 -3.48
CA TYR A 36 6.79 15.95 -3.18
C TYR A 36 5.43 15.48 -2.71
N GLU A 37 4.95 14.40 -3.31
CA GLU A 37 3.76 13.67 -2.87
C GLU A 37 4.01 12.17 -3.04
N GLU A 38 3.48 11.37 -2.12
CA GLU A 38 3.64 9.92 -2.11
C GLU A 38 2.38 9.27 -1.54
N PHE A 39 1.87 8.26 -2.23
CA PHE A 39 0.91 7.31 -1.69
C PHE A 39 1.61 6.01 -1.29
N SER A 40 1.30 5.51 -0.10
CA SER A 40 1.69 4.19 0.40
C SER A 40 0.45 3.33 0.57
N PHE A 41 0.32 2.30 -0.26
CA PHE A 41 -0.82 1.38 -0.25
C PHE A 41 -0.45 0.09 0.47
N TRP A 42 -1.02 -0.13 1.65
CA TRP A 42 -0.73 -1.28 2.50
C TRP A 42 -1.78 -2.37 2.38
N ALA A 43 -1.33 -3.60 2.24
CA ALA A 43 -2.11 -4.81 2.44
C ALA A 43 -1.51 -5.65 3.57
N ARG A 44 -2.36 -6.20 4.43
CA ARG A 44 -2.00 -7.10 5.52
C ARG A 44 -2.96 -8.28 5.49
N ASN A 45 -2.44 -9.49 5.66
CA ASN A 45 -3.25 -10.71 5.75
C ASN A 45 -4.18 -10.89 4.53
N ASN A 46 -3.64 -10.65 3.33
CA ASN A 46 -4.38 -10.70 2.06
C ASN A 46 -5.62 -9.78 1.99
N GLN A 47 -5.63 -8.72 2.79
CA GLN A 47 -6.67 -7.70 2.81
C GLN A 47 -6.06 -6.31 2.72
N ARG A 48 -6.85 -5.37 2.19
CA ARG A 48 -6.50 -3.94 2.24
C ARG A 48 -6.38 -3.53 3.70
N SER A 49 -5.30 -2.80 4.02
CA SER A 49 -5.04 -2.26 5.34
C SER A 49 -5.20 -0.73 5.32
N THR A 50 -4.11 0.01 5.13
CA THR A 50 -4.08 1.46 5.19
C THR A 50 -3.72 2.06 3.84
N ILE A 51 -4.04 3.33 3.68
CA ILE A 51 -3.51 4.18 2.62
C ILE A 51 -2.96 5.40 3.31
N ASP A 52 -1.65 5.60 3.23
CA ASP A 52 -0.99 6.75 3.80
C ASP A 52 -0.55 7.68 2.66
N TYR A 53 -0.60 8.98 2.91
CA TYR A 53 -0.21 10.00 1.96
C TYR A 53 0.80 10.94 2.60
N THR A 54 1.98 11.02 1.99
CA THR A 54 3.11 11.82 2.47
C THR A 54 3.37 12.96 1.52
N TYR A 55 3.60 14.18 2.02
CA TYR A 55 3.75 15.36 1.17
C TYR A 55 4.65 16.46 1.73
N GLY A 56 5.11 17.31 0.81
CA GLY A 56 5.91 18.50 1.07
C GLY A 56 7.35 18.23 1.49
N ALA A 57 8.14 19.30 1.65
CA ALA A 57 9.57 19.20 1.96
C ALA A 57 9.84 18.43 3.27
N ASN A 58 8.95 18.62 4.26
CA ASN A 58 9.05 18.01 5.59
C ASN A 58 8.38 16.63 5.69
N ARG A 59 7.93 16.03 4.57
CA ARG A 59 7.31 14.70 4.53
C ARG A 59 6.19 14.52 5.57
N LYS A 60 5.29 15.50 5.66
CA LYS A 60 4.09 15.38 6.51
C LYS A 60 3.27 14.22 6.00
N SER A 61 2.71 13.40 6.89
CA SER A 61 1.93 12.23 6.52
C SER A 61 0.52 12.28 7.09
N LEU A 62 -0.44 11.77 6.34
CA LEU A 62 -1.83 11.62 6.76
C LEU A 62 -2.41 10.29 6.27
N ARG A 63 -3.37 9.76 7.04
CA ARG A 63 -4.10 8.54 6.70
C ARG A 63 -5.30 8.90 5.83
N LEU A 64 -5.46 8.20 4.70
CA LEU A 64 -6.59 8.32 3.80
C LEU A 64 -7.65 7.24 4.08
N THR A 65 -8.89 7.55 3.74
CA THR A 65 -9.99 6.58 3.77
C THR A 65 -10.22 6.02 2.36
N TYR A 66 -10.26 4.69 2.22
CA TYR A 66 -10.70 4.06 0.98
C TYR A 66 -12.23 4.13 0.85
N LEU A 67 -12.73 4.67 -0.25
CA LEU A 67 -14.17 4.85 -0.48
C LEU A 67 -14.81 3.74 -1.32
N GLY A 68 -14.03 2.92 -2.02
CA GLY A 68 -14.57 1.93 -2.95
C GLY A 68 -14.08 2.12 -4.38
N LYS A 69 -14.69 1.34 -5.28
CA LYS A 69 -14.54 1.50 -6.73
C LYS A 69 -15.01 2.89 -7.14
N GLY A 70 -14.26 3.51 -8.05
CA GLY A 70 -14.61 4.82 -8.60
C GLY A 70 -15.63 4.70 -9.74
N ASN A 71 -16.12 5.85 -10.19
CA ASN A 71 -17.06 5.93 -11.32
C ASN A 71 -16.39 5.66 -12.68
N LEU A 72 -15.05 5.63 -12.73
CA LEU A 72 -14.30 5.31 -13.95
C LEU A 72 -13.95 3.83 -13.99
N PRO A 73 -13.93 3.21 -15.18
CA PRO A 73 -13.47 1.84 -15.34
C PRO A 73 -12.11 1.65 -14.68
N HIS A 74 -11.96 0.54 -13.96
CA HIS A 74 -10.68 0.17 -13.35
C HIS A 74 -10.10 1.28 -12.45
N SER A 75 -10.92 1.86 -11.56
CA SER A 75 -10.50 2.93 -10.65
C SER A 75 -11.04 2.71 -9.23
N PHE A 76 -10.43 3.40 -8.27
CA PHE A 76 -10.94 3.48 -6.90
C PHE A 76 -10.83 4.90 -6.36
N GLN A 77 -11.54 5.19 -5.28
CA GLN A 77 -11.55 6.51 -4.65
C GLN A 77 -10.94 6.48 -3.26
N VAL A 78 -10.24 7.55 -2.94
CA VAL A 78 -9.67 7.81 -1.61
C VAL A 78 -10.13 9.18 -1.12
N LYS A 79 -10.38 9.29 0.18
CA LYS A 79 -10.81 10.51 0.85
C LYS A 79 -9.77 10.99 1.84
N PHE A 80 -9.40 12.24 1.72
CA PHE A 80 -8.52 12.97 2.62
C PHE A 80 -9.31 13.46 3.85
N PRO A 81 -8.63 13.72 4.98
CA PRO A 81 -9.26 14.29 6.18
C PRO A 81 -10.02 15.61 5.93
N ASN A 82 -9.55 16.42 4.97
CA ASN A 82 -10.20 17.67 4.56
C ASN A 82 -11.39 17.47 3.59
N GLN A 83 -11.92 16.26 3.45
CA GLN A 83 -13.01 15.87 2.54
C GLN A 83 -12.67 15.92 1.04
N LEU A 84 -11.42 16.21 0.66
CA LEU A 84 -11.00 16.04 -0.74
C LEU A 84 -11.09 14.55 -1.12
N VAL A 85 -11.78 14.27 -2.23
CA VAL A 85 -11.88 12.93 -2.81
C VAL A 85 -11.09 12.90 -4.11
N LEU A 86 -10.15 11.96 -4.20
CA LEU A 86 -9.37 11.71 -5.40
C LEU A 86 -9.72 10.33 -5.96
N THR A 87 -9.79 10.26 -7.28
CA THR A 87 -9.90 9.01 -8.04
C THR A 87 -8.50 8.57 -8.44
N VAL A 88 -8.14 7.35 -8.09
CA VAL A 88 -6.87 6.70 -8.43
C VAL A 88 -7.14 5.69 -9.54
N ILE A 89 -6.39 5.81 -10.64
CA ILE A 89 -6.56 5.04 -11.87
C ILE A 89 -5.21 4.41 -12.21
N PRO A 90 -5.07 3.08 -12.09
CA PRO A 90 -3.93 2.37 -12.64
C PRO A 90 -3.80 2.59 -14.14
N ASN A 91 -2.58 2.91 -14.59
CA ASN A 91 -2.24 3.05 -16.01
C ASN A 91 -0.83 2.47 -16.25
N GLY A 92 -0.78 1.25 -16.78
CA GLY A 92 0.47 0.49 -16.86
C GLY A 92 1.06 0.27 -15.47
N ASN A 93 2.28 0.76 -15.24
CA ASN A 93 2.98 0.72 -13.95
C ASN A 93 2.91 2.04 -13.17
N THR A 94 2.04 2.97 -13.58
CA THR A 94 1.84 4.27 -12.94
C THR A 94 0.42 4.40 -12.39
N LEU A 95 0.20 5.41 -11.55
CA LEU A 95 -1.12 5.81 -11.10
C LEU A 95 -1.43 7.22 -11.61
N LEU A 96 -2.53 7.36 -12.35
CA LEU A 96 -3.13 8.66 -12.61
C LEU A 96 -4.09 8.98 -11.45
N VAL A 97 -3.84 10.09 -10.77
CA VAL A 97 -4.64 10.54 -9.63
C VAL A 97 -5.27 11.88 -9.96
N LYS A 98 -6.60 11.95 -9.89
CA LYS A 98 -7.33 13.16 -10.23
C LYS A 98 -8.51 13.45 -9.31
N ASP A 99 -8.86 14.72 -9.14
CA ASP A 99 -10.13 15.11 -8.53
C ASP A 99 -11.30 15.00 -9.54
N SER A 100 -12.53 15.24 -9.08
CA SER A 100 -13.73 15.21 -9.93
C SER A 100 -13.83 16.38 -10.91
N LYS A 101 -13.12 17.48 -10.66
CA LYS A 101 -13.15 18.72 -11.46
C LYS A 101 -12.04 18.77 -12.50
N GLY A 102 -11.08 17.85 -12.45
CA GLY A 102 -9.86 17.84 -13.26
C GLY A 102 -8.81 18.88 -12.84
N THR A 103 -8.98 19.57 -11.71
CA THR A 103 -8.05 20.64 -11.28
C THR A 103 -6.77 20.04 -10.69
N TYR A 104 -6.93 19.01 -9.87
CA TYR A 104 -5.84 18.11 -9.50
C TYR A 104 -5.77 16.96 -10.50
N ASN A 105 -4.63 16.81 -11.18
CA ASN A 105 -4.38 15.74 -12.15
C ASN A 105 -2.88 15.43 -12.21
N LYS A 106 -2.44 14.37 -11.54
CA LYS A 106 -1.02 14.03 -11.41
C LYS A 106 -0.76 12.57 -11.71
N VAL A 107 0.41 12.30 -12.29
CA VAL A 107 0.93 10.94 -12.48
C VAL A 107 1.91 10.64 -11.36
N PHE A 108 1.71 9.49 -10.73
CA PHE A 108 2.60 8.94 -9.72
C PHE A 108 3.30 7.70 -10.28
N THR A 109 4.62 7.63 -10.11
CA THR A 109 5.44 6.50 -10.53
C THR A 109 5.80 5.64 -9.33
N TRP A 110 6.05 4.36 -9.55
CA TRP A 110 6.49 3.47 -8.48
C TRP A 110 7.79 3.99 -7.84
N LYS A 111 7.83 3.96 -6.51
CA LYS A 111 8.98 4.39 -5.71
C LYS A 111 9.64 3.16 -5.11
N TYR A 112 10.92 2.96 -5.46
CA TYR A 112 11.76 1.95 -4.81
C TYR A 112 12.03 2.33 -3.35
N GLU A 113 11.76 1.39 -2.44
CA GLU A 113 12.07 1.48 -1.02
C GLU A 113 13.02 0.35 -0.64
N GLY A 114 14.31 0.65 -0.56
CA GLY A 114 15.33 -0.33 -0.22
C GLY A 114 16.73 0.25 -0.31
N PRO A 115 17.76 -0.59 -0.10
CA PRO A 115 19.14 -0.14 -0.12
C PRO A 115 19.52 0.37 -1.51
N VAL A 116 20.14 1.55 -1.58
CA VAL A 116 20.70 2.09 -2.81
C VAL A 116 22.22 1.95 -2.70
N ASN A 117 22.83 1.22 -3.65
CA ASN A 117 24.27 0.94 -3.64
C ASN A 117 24.77 0.32 -2.31
N GLY A 118 23.96 -0.54 -1.69
CA GLY A 118 24.29 -1.19 -0.42
C GLY A 118 24.11 -0.30 0.83
N ILE A 119 23.64 0.94 0.67
CA ILE A 119 23.36 1.87 1.78
C ILE A 119 21.85 1.94 2.03
N GLY A 120 21.43 1.70 3.27
CA GLY A 120 20.01 1.70 3.69
C GLY A 120 19.53 0.33 4.18
N THR A 121 18.27 0.26 4.63
CA THR A 121 17.65 -0.99 5.10
C THR A 121 16.65 -1.50 4.06
N PHE A 122 16.58 -2.82 3.90
CA PHE A 122 15.57 -3.44 3.06
C PHE A 122 14.17 -3.21 3.62
N CYS A 123 13.28 -2.66 2.79
CA CYS A 123 11.85 -2.66 3.13
C CYS A 123 11.27 -4.03 2.80
N THR A 124 11.30 -4.94 3.78
CA THR A 124 10.72 -6.29 3.65
C THR A 124 9.30 -6.32 3.10
N PRO A 125 8.36 -5.44 3.53
CA PRO A 125 7.01 -5.48 3.01
C PRO A 125 6.85 -4.76 1.67
N CYS A 126 7.83 -3.99 1.20
CA CYS A 126 7.68 -3.20 -0.02
C CYS A 126 7.76 -4.05 -1.28
N ALA A 127 7.03 -3.63 -2.31
CA ALA A 127 7.13 -4.18 -3.64
C ALA A 127 8.57 -4.08 -4.16
N LYS A 128 9.11 -5.22 -4.63
CA LYS A 128 10.47 -5.34 -5.15
C LYS A 128 10.68 -4.62 -6.50
N ASP A 129 9.62 -4.43 -7.26
CA ASP A 129 9.60 -3.82 -8.58
C ASP A 129 8.22 -3.21 -8.87
N GLU A 130 8.15 -2.42 -9.93
CA GLU A 130 6.94 -1.72 -10.37
C GLU A 130 5.78 -2.68 -10.72
N ALA A 131 6.09 -3.85 -11.26
CA ALA A 131 5.07 -4.86 -11.62
C ALA A 131 4.47 -5.51 -10.37
N ALA A 132 5.30 -5.78 -9.36
CA ALA A 132 4.86 -6.26 -8.05
C ALA A 132 4.01 -5.20 -7.33
N ALA A 133 4.40 -3.93 -7.41
CA ALA A 133 3.62 -2.83 -6.88
C ALA A 133 2.23 -2.76 -7.53
N MET A 134 2.18 -2.85 -8.86
CA MET A 134 0.91 -2.80 -9.59
C MET A 134 0.02 -4.02 -9.32
N LYS A 135 0.61 -5.21 -9.08
CA LYS A 135 -0.14 -6.39 -8.62
C LYS A 135 -0.82 -6.16 -7.27
N ILE A 136 -0.18 -5.46 -6.33
CA ILE A 136 -0.78 -5.09 -5.04
C ILE A 136 -1.98 -4.18 -5.26
N ILE A 137 -1.83 -3.13 -6.08
CA ILE A 137 -2.92 -2.19 -6.40
C ILE A 137 -4.12 -2.93 -7.00
N ASN A 138 -3.88 -3.71 -8.05
CA ASN A 138 -4.95 -4.44 -8.74
C ASN A 138 -5.67 -5.42 -7.82
N ARG A 139 -4.93 -6.19 -7.02
CA ARG A 139 -5.50 -7.23 -6.16
C ARG A 139 -6.33 -6.67 -5.01
N TYR A 140 -5.87 -5.62 -4.36
CA TYR A 140 -6.46 -5.18 -3.08
C TYR A 140 -7.33 -3.93 -3.18
N TYR A 141 -7.19 -3.13 -4.25
CA TYR A 141 -7.88 -1.86 -4.40
C TYR A 141 -8.83 -1.82 -5.62
N ILE A 142 -8.63 -2.67 -6.63
CA ILE A 142 -9.44 -2.72 -7.84
C ILE A 142 -10.39 -3.94 -7.91
N GLN A 143 -9.86 -5.15 -7.75
CA GLN A 143 -10.59 -6.38 -8.08
C GLN A 143 -11.58 -6.86 -6.99
N LYS A 144 -11.43 -6.40 -5.75
CA LYS A 144 -12.34 -6.78 -4.65
C LYS A 144 -13.64 -6.00 -4.69
#